data_AF-A0A9P4YUQ0-F1
#
_entry.id   AF-A0A9P4YUQ0-F1
#
_cell.length_a   1.000
_cell.length_b   1.000
_cell.length_c   1.000
_cell.angle_alpha   90.00
_cell.angle_beta   90.00
_cell.angle_gamma   90.00
#
_symmetry.space_group_name_H-M   'P 1'
#
loop_
_entity.id
_entity.type
_entity.pdbx_description
1 polymer ?
#
loop_
_entity_poly.entity_id
_entity_poly.type
_entity_poly.pdbx_seq_one_letter_code
_entity_poly.pdbx_strand_id
1 'polypeptide(L)'
;MASKPPKGHFNVLYFAGASSYTGKDVESIAAPLSLGELFVQLESRYPGIGAKILVSCLVTVNLEYVDVPSAEGEEGPTLNEFDEVAIIPPVSSG
;
A
#
# COMPACT_ATOMS: atom_id res chain seq x y z
N MET A 1 -15.35 -8.15 -0.63
CA MET A 1 -14.20 -8.99 -0.23
C MET A 1 -13.20 -8.94 -1.35
N ALA A 2 -11.94 -8.60 -1.07
CA ALA A 2 -10.90 -8.63 -2.08
C ALA A 2 -10.71 -10.08 -2.56
N SER A 3 -10.60 -10.29 -3.86
CA SER A 3 -10.26 -11.60 -4.40
C SER A 3 -8.85 -11.97 -3.99
N LYS A 4 -8.61 -13.21 -3.55
CA LYS A 4 -7.29 -13.72 -3.18
C LYS A 4 -6.27 -13.42 -4.30
N PRO A 5 -5.06 -12.89 -3.97
CA PRO A 5 -4.07 -12.60 -4.99
C PRO A 5 -3.58 -13.88 -5.69
N PRO A 6 -3.05 -13.78 -6.93
CA PRO A 6 -2.37 -14.89 -7.58
C PRO A 6 -1.19 -15.42 -6.76
N LYS A 7 -0.70 -16.62 -7.11
CA LYS A 7 0.55 -17.14 -6.52
C LYS A 7 1.71 -16.17 -6.79
N GLY A 8 2.59 -16.02 -5.82
CA GLY A 8 3.71 -15.08 -5.81
C GLY A 8 3.29 -13.62 -5.71
N HIS A 9 2.07 -13.31 -5.24
CA HIS A 9 1.59 -11.93 -5.11
C HIS A 9 0.93 -11.67 -3.76
N PHE A 10 0.91 -10.41 -3.34
CA PHE A 10 0.02 -9.89 -2.29
C PHE A 10 -0.98 -8.90 -2.89
N ASN A 11 -1.99 -8.53 -2.12
CA ASN A 11 -2.93 -7.47 -2.52
C ASN A 11 -2.64 -6.17 -1.79
N VAL A 12 -2.63 -5.07 -2.54
CA VAL A 12 -2.78 -3.72 -2.01
C VAL A 12 -4.25 -3.35 -2.07
N LEU A 13 -4.81 -2.93 -0.94
CA LEU A 13 -6.17 -2.44 -0.79
C LEU A 13 -6.11 -0.92 -0.65
N TYR A 14 -6.74 -0.20 -1.56
CA TYR A 14 -6.80 1.26 -1.54
C TYR A 14 -8.15 1.72 -1.00
N PHE A 15 -8.14 2.62 -0.03
CA PHE A 15 -9.35 3.19 0.55
C PHE A 15 -9.48 4.68 0.20
N ALA A 16 -10.73 5.17 0.08
CA ALA A 16 -11.08 6.58 -0.02
C ALA A 16 -10.22 7.39 -1.03
N GLY A 17 -9.42 8.34 -0.55
CA GLY A 17 -8.57 9.16 -1.40
C GLY A 17 -7.54 8.35 -2.20
N ALA A 18 -7.06 7.22 -1.65
CA ALA A 18 -6.12 6.36 -2.35
C ALA A 18 -6.78 5.64 -3.53
N SER A 19 -7.99 5.09 -3.37
CA SER A 19 -8.69 4.43 -4.48
C SER A 19 -9.14 5.43 -5.55
N SER A 20 -9.51 6.64 -5.14
CA SER A 20 -9.80 7.74 -6.06
C SER A 20 -8.57 8.17 -6.87
N TYR A 21 -7.37 8.13 -6.25
CA TYR A 21 -6.11 8.49 -6.92
C TYR A 21 -5.64 7.41 -7.91
N THR A 22 -5.73 6.13 -7.53
CA THR A 22 -5.27 5.01 -8.35
C THR A 22 -6.30 4.53 -9.37
N GLY A 23 -7.58 4.86 -9.14
CA GLY A 23 -8.71 4.31 -9.89
C GLY A 23 -8.98 2.83 -9.61
N LYS A 24 -8.44 2.29 -8.50
CA LYS A 24 -8.55 0.87 -8.12
C LYS A 24 -8.86 0.75 -6.64
N ASP A 25 -9.71 -0.20 -6.27
CA ASP A 25 -9.91 -0.59 -4.88
C ASP A 25 -8.90 -1.66 -4.44
N VAL A 26 -8.46 -2.51 -5.37
CA VAL A 26 -7.52 -3.62 -5.13
C VAL A 26 -6.54 -3.75 -6.29
N GLU A 27 -5.27 -4.00 -5.98
CA GLU A 27 -4.23 -4.32 -6.96
C GLU A 27 -3.30 -5.42 -6.44
N SER A 28 -3.05 -6.46 -7.25
CA SER A 28 -2.09 -7.50 -6.90
C SER A 28 -0.67 -7.10 -7.32
N ILE A 29 0.28 -7.21 -6.41
CA ILE A 29 1.69 -6.87 -6.61
C ILE A 29 2.55 -8.11 -6.34
N ALA A 30 3.58 -8.33 -7.17
CA ALA A 30 4.48 -9.48 -7.04
C ALA A 30 5.25 -9.43 -5.72
N ALA A 31 5.30 -10.55 -5.00
CA ALA A 31 6.00 -10.74 -3.74
C ALA A 31 7.29 -11.56 -3.92
N PRO A 32 8.26 -11.50 -2.99
CA PRO A 32 8.31 -10.60 -1.85
C PRO A 32 8.89 -9.21 -2.21
N LEU A 33 8.54 -8.19 -1.44
CA LEU A 33 9.25 -6.90 -1.42
C LEU A 33 9.05 -6.20 -0.09
N SER A 34 9.91 -5.23 0.23
CA SER A 34 9.74 -4.39 1.42
C SER A 34 8.64 -3.34 1.24
N LEU A 35 8.09 -2.82 2.34
CA LEU A 35 7.11 -1.72 2.28
C LEU A 35 7.68 -0.47 1.60
N GLY A 36 8.95 -0.16 1.80
CA GLY A 36 9.65 0.93 1.13
C GLY A 36 9.72 0.73 -0.39
N GLU A 37 10.07 -0.48 -0.84
CA GLU A 37 10.04 -0.83 -2.27
C GLU A 37 8.64 -0.74 -2.87
N LEU A 38 7.59 -1.03 -2.09
CA LEU A 38 6.21 -0.90 -2.54
C LEU A 38 5.91 0.55 -2.86
N PHE A 39 6.28 1.48 -1.99
CA PHE A 39 6.03 2.91 -2.22
C PHE A 39 6.77 3.44 -3.44
N VAL A 40 8.01 3.00 -3.67
CA VAL A 40 8.74 3.32 -4.90
C VAL A 40 8.00 2.82 -6.14
N GLN A 41 7.49 1.58 -6.10
CA GLN A 41 6.69 1.03 -7.21
C GLN A 41 5.37 1.79 -7.40
N LEU A 42 4.69 2.17 -6.32
CA LEU A 42 3.44 2.93 -6.39
C LEU A 42 3.67 4.33 -6.95
N GLU A 43 4.75 5.01 -6.57
CA GLU A 43 5.13 6.32 -7.13
C GLU A 43 5.44 6.23 -8.63
N SER A 44 6.12 5.17 -9.06
CA SER A 44 6.39 4.90 -10.48
C SER A 44 5.09 4.64 -11.29
N ARG A 45 4.13 3.91 -10.72
CA ARG A 45 2.84 3.59 -11.36
C ARG A 45 1.86 4.75 -11.34
N TYR A 46 1.85 5.52 -10.25
CA TYR A 46 0.93 6.62 -9.98
C TYR A 46 1.72 7.86 -9.54
N PRO A 47 2.32 8.60 -10.49
CA PRO A 47 3.19 9.74 -10.16
C PRO A 47 2.52 10.74 -9.20
N GLY A 48 3.23 11.08 -8.13
CA GLY A 48 2.79 11.98 -7.06
C GLY A 48 1.98 11.33 -5.93
N ILE A 49 1.72 10.02 -5.96
CA ILE A 49 0.94 9.34 -4.92
C ILE A 49 1.64 9.39 -3.55
N GLY A 50 2.97 9.34 -3.51
CA GLY A 50 3.76 9.43 -2.29
C GLY A 50 3.47 10.71 -1.52
N ALA A 51 3.66 11.85 -2.19
CA ALA A 51 3.47 13.17 -1.58
C ALA A 51 2.00 13.55 -1.36
N LYS A 52 1.07 13.07 -2.19
CA LYS A 52 -0.34 13.48 -2.12
C LYS A 52 -1.21 12.56 -1.26
N ILE A 53 -0.84 11.29 -1.15
CA ILE A 53 -1.63 10.26 -0.50
C ILE A 53 -0.82 9.60 0.62
N LEU A 54 0.26 8.88 0.27
CA LEU A 54 0.93 7.94 1.17
C LEU A 54 1.52 8.61 2.42
N VAL A 55 2.05 9.83 2.30
CA VAL A 55 2.64 10.60 3.43
C VAL A 55 1.67 10.84 4.59
N SER A 56 0.37 10.79 4.34
CA SER A 56 -0.68 11.01 5.35
C SER A 56 -1.40 9.72 5.76
N CYS A 57 -1.10 8.59 5.13
CA CYS A 57 -1.82 7.34 5.32
C CYS A 57 -1.24 6.51 6.48
N LEU A 58 -2.13 5.75 7.12
CA LEU A 58 -1.72 4.58 7.88
C LEU A 58 -1.66 3.36 6.95
N VAL A 59 -0.79 2.41 7.28
CA VAL A 59 -0.67 1.14 6.56
C VAL A 59 -0.92 -0.01 7.52
N THR A 60 -1.67 -1.00 7.05
CA THR A 60 -1.74 -2.31 7.72
C THR A 60 -1.22 -3.42 6.82
N VAL A 61 -0.64 -4.44 7.42
CA VAL A 61 -0.33 -5.73 6.79
C VAL A 61 -1.09 -6.79 7.58
N ASN A 62 -1.98 -7.53 6.91
CA ASN A 62 -2.83 -8.54 7.53
C ASN A 62 -3.61 -8.01 8.75
N LEU A 63 -4.17 -6.80 8.61
CA LEU A 63 -4.93 -6.07 9.64
C LEU A 63 -4.10 -5.51 10.81
N GLU A 64 -2.78 -5.73 10.81
CA GLU A 64 -1.87 -5.16 11.82
C GLU A 64 -1.25 -3.88 11.31
N TYR A 65 -1.29 -2.81 12.11
CA TYR A 65 -0.61 -1.55 11.78
C TYR A 65 0.90 -1.76 11.76
N VAL A 66 1.54 -1.20 10.73
CA VAL A 66 2.99 -1.25 10.56
C VAL A 66 3.57 0.15 10.52
N ASP A 67 4.80 0.28 10.98
CA ASP A 67 5.53 1.54 10.89
C ASP A 67 5.80 1.87 9.42
N VAL A 68 5.34 3.04 9.02
CA VAL A 68 5.53 3.56 7.67
C VAL A 68 6.93 4.17 7.60
N PRO A 69 7.80 3.70 6.70
CA PRO A 69 9.16 4.22 6.60
C PRO A 69 9.13 5.72 6.29
N SER A 70 9.81 6.50 7.11
CA SER A 70 9.74 7.97 7.11
C SER A 70 10.98 8.64 6.51
N ALA A 71 12.05 7.87 6.31
CA ALA A 71 13.33 8.31 5.76
C ALA A 71 13.80 7.43 4.60
N GLU A 72 14.56 8.03 3.68
CA GLU A 72 15.27 7.30 2.63
C GLU A 72 16.26 6.29 3.27
N GLY A 73 16.01 4.99 3.07
CA GLY A 73 16.81 3.89 3.62
C GLY A 73 16.08 3.01 4.65
N GLU A 74 14.90 3.41 5.13
CA GLU A 74 14.03 2.52 5.91
C GLU A 74 13.19 1.66 4.96
N GLU A 75 13.38 0.34 5.01
CA GLU A 75 12.66 -0.60 4.13
C GLU A 75 11.29 -1.00 4.68
N GLY A 76 11.08 -0.90 6.01
CA GLY A 76 9.87 -1.40 6.67
C GLY A 76 9.75 -2.93 6.61
N PRO A 77 8.58 -3.51 6.91
CA PRO A 77 8.38 -4.96 6.90
C PRO A 77 8.45 -5.55 5.49
N THR A 78 8.88 -6.81 5.38
CA THR A 78 8.77 -7.61 4.15
C THR A 78 7.32 -8.03 3.93
N LEU A 79 6.79 -7.73 2.75
CA LEU A 79 5.48 -8.14 2.26
C LEU A 79 5.63 -9.47 1.51
N ASN A 80 4.90 -10.49 1.94
CA ASN A 80 5.01 -11.87 1.47
C ASN A 80 3.84 -12.27 0.59
N GLU A 81 3.96 -13.44 -0.05
CA GLU A 81 2.87 -14.03 -0.82
C GLU A 81 1.59 -14.14 0.03
N PHE A 82 0.46 -13.74 -0.56
CA PHE A 82 -0.88 -13.72 0.03
C PHE A 82 -1.15 -12.70 1.13
N ASP A 83 -0.20 -11.81 1.43
CA ASP A 83 -0.48 -10.71 2.36
C ASP A 83 -1.58 -9.77 1.83
N GLU A 84 -2.26 -9.11 2.77
CA GLU A 84 -3.17 -8.00 2.49
C GLU A 84 -2.59 -6.72 3.08
N VAL A 85 -2.29 -5.75 2.20
CA VAL A 85 -1.71 -4.47 2.56
C VAL A 85 -2.73 -3.38 2.36
N ALA A 86 -3.21 -2.73 3.41
CA ALA A 86 -4.20 -1.65 3.28
C ALA A 86 -3.53 -0.28 3.36
N ILE A 87 -3.79 0.58 2.37
CA ILE A 87 -3.47 2.01 2.41
C ILE A 87 -4.70 2.76 2.89
N ILE A 88 -4.62 3.31 4.10
CA ILE A 88 -5.76 3.92 4.80
C ILE A 88 -5.50 5.42 4.96
N PRO A 89 -6.05 6.27 4.06
CA PRO A 89 -6.00 7.71 4.23
C PRO A 89 -6.71 8.17 5.52
N PRO A 90 -6.35 9.35 6.06
CA PRO A 90 -7.06 9.90 7.21
C PRO A 90 -8.53 10.09 6.84
N VAL A 91 -9.42 9.72 7.75
CA VAL A 91 -10.86 9.91 7.53
C VAL A 91 -11.16 11.41 7.48
N SER A 92 -11.62 11.91 6.35
CA SER A 92 -12.26 13.22 6.32
C SER A 92 -13.64 13.04 6.95
N SER A 93 -13.80 13.46 8.20
CA SER A 93 -15.11 13.59 8.82
C SER A 93 -15.93 14.58 7.99
N GLY A 94 -16.72 14.07 7.05
CA GLY A 94 -17.79 14.82 6.39
C GLY A 94 -18.93 15.06 7.35
#